data_AF-A0A5C3NRX7-F1
#
_entry.id   AF-A0A5C3NRX7-F1
#
_cell.length_a   1.000
_cell.length_b   1.000
_cell.length_c   1.000
_cell.angle_alpha   90.00
_cell.angle_beta   90.00
_cell.angle_gamma   90.00
#
_symmetry.space_group_name_H-M   'P 1'
#
loop_
_entity.id
_entity.type
_entity.pdbx_description
1 polymer ?
#
loop_
_entity_poly.entity_id
_entity_poly.type
_entity_poly.pdbx_seq_one_letter_code
_entity_poly.pdbx_strand_id
1 'polypeptide(L)'
;MATLRELPYIPLEVGENFIDQLSGHVDSLRSCALVCRGWNRHARQHLMVAIRVQSREDLCSIHEYFASNPRMASLVRSLCMASPLGGEKHRCLLEVLPVYLVKRLPNLQRYSIGRWTYFTAHTGSDQVSFHATALMHIKTYLHVEELHLEALRFRTSAELARVLIALPRLRRLQCRDLEADNLTADTSRFRNKCNMLSELTVVCTLQAIVVAR
;
A
#
# COMPACT_ATOMS: atom_id res chain seq x y z
N MET A 1 16.86 23.76 46.75
CA MET A 1 16.97 24.24 45.36
C MET A 1 17.33 23.04 44.51
N ALA A 2 16.38 22.48 43.77
CA ALA A 2 16.61 21.27 42.97
C ALA A 2 17.46 21.64 41.75
N THR A 3 18.63 21.01 41.63
CA THR A 3 19.49 21.10 40.46
C THR A 3 18.77 20.45 39.27
N LEU A 4 18.39 21.26 38.29
CA LEU A 4 17.95 20.74 36.99
C LEU A 4 19.11 19.89 36.45
N ARG A 5 18.94 18.56 36.43
CA ARG A 5 19.86 17.67 35.73
C ARG A 5 20.00 18.20 34.30
N GLU A 6 21.21 18.61 33.92
CA GLU A 6 21.51 18.94 32.53
C GLU A 6 21.14 17.73 31.68
N LEU A 7 20.05 17.87 30.93
CA LEU A 7 19.66 16.85 29.97
C LEU A 7 20.76 16.81 28.91
N PRO A 8 21.28 15.63 28.55
CA PRO A 8 22.32 15.53 27.52
C PRO A 8 21.80 16.18 26.23
N TYR A 9 22.56 17.15 25.73
CA TYR A 9 22.25 17.82 24.47
C TYR A 9 22.49 16.82 23.34
N ILE A 10 21.41 16.42 22.66
CA ILE A 10 21.48 15.62 21.44
C ILE A 10 21.38 16.59 20.26
N PRO A 11 22.40 16.66 19.38
CA PRO A 11 22.31 17.44 18.15
C PRO A 11 21.09 17.03 17.31
N LEU A 12 20.49 18.00 16.62
CA LEU A 12 19.27 17.77 15.85
C LEU A 12 19.46 16.66 14.81
N GLU A 13 20.61 16.64 14.14
CA GLU A 13 20.97 15.67 13.11
C GLU A 13 21.00 14.23 13.65
N VAL A 14 21.46 14.06 14.89
CA VAL A 14 21.51 12.76 15.56
C VAL A 14 20.10 12.31 15.93
N GLY A 15 19.27 13.24 16.43
CA GLY A 15 17.86 12.99 16.71
C GLY A 15 17.06 12.61 15.46
N GLU A 16 17.30 13.30 14.36
CA GLU A 16 16.66 13.03 13.07
C GLU A 16 17.09 11.68 12.49
N ASN A 17 18.38 11.33 12.59
CA ASN A 17 18.88 10.03 12.16
C ASN A 17 18.24 8.85 12.92
N PHE A 18 17.91 9.01 14.21
CA PHE A 18 17.15 7.99 14.93
C PHE A 18 15.74 7.81 14.35
N ILE A 19 15.07 8.91 13.98
CA ILE A 19 13.74 8.87 13.36
C ILE A 19 13.82 8.24 11.96
N ASP A 20 14.87 8.54 11.19
CA ASP A 20 15.11 7.91 9.88
C ASP A 20 15.23 6.39 10.00
N GLN A 21 15.89 5.88 11.04
CA GLN A 21 16.00 4.44 11.32
C GLN A 21 14.67 3.81 11.76
N LEU A 22 13.72 4.61 12.25
CA LEU A 22 12.37 4.16 12.59
C LEU A 22 11.42 4.17 11.38
N SER A 23 11.91 4.47 10.18
CA SER A 23 11.12 4.43 8.95
C SER A 23 10.47 3.04 8.77
N GLY A 24 9.13 3.02 8.72
CA GLY A 24 8.33 1.79 8.65
C GLY A 24 7.67 1.36 9.97
N HIS A 25 8.15 1.84 11.13
CA HIS A 25 7.52 1.59 12.43
C HIS A 25 6.52 2.69 12.78
N VAL A 26 5.30 2.58 12.25
CA VAL A 26 4.25 3.62 12.37
C VAL A 26 3.98 3.99 13.83
N ASP A 27 3.91 3.02 14.75
CA ASP A 27 3.62 3.30 16.16
C ASP A 27 4.77 4.03 16.85
N SER A 28 6.01 3.61 16.61
CA SER A 28 7.20 4.30 17.12
C SER A 28 7.30 5.72 16.56
N LEU A 29 7.03 5.92 15.27
CA LEU A 29 7.03 7.24 14.64
C LEU A 29 5.93 8.15 15.22
N ARG A 30 4.75 7.60 15.54
CA ARG A 30 3.68 8.34 16.23
C ARG A 30 4.14 8.78 17.62
N SER A 31 4.77 7.89 18.39
CA SER A 31 5.34 8.25 19.69
C SER A 31 6.41 9.33 19.57
N CYS A 32 7.35 9.20 18.62
CA CYS A 32 8.38 10.22 18.34
C CYS A 32 7.79 11.58 17.97
N ALA A 33 6.69 11.59 17.21
CA ALA A 33 6.01 12.82 16.83
C ALA A 33 5.44 13.60 18.03
N LEU A 34 5.20 12.93 19.16
CA LEU A 34 4.64 13.54 20.37
C LEU A 34 5.71 14.04 21.35
N VAL A 35 7.00 13.75 21.14
CA VAL A 35 8.08 14.10 22.07
C VAL A 35 8.35 15.60 22.09
N CYS A 36 8.66 16.20 20.94
CA CYS A 36 8.97 17.63 20.84
C CYS A 36 8.70 18.16 19.43
N ARG A 37 8.70 19.49 19.24
CA ARG A 37 8.40 20.12 17.94
C ARG A 37 9.41 19.76 16.84
N GLY A 38 10.69 19.60 17.17
CA GLY A 38 11.72 19.20 16.21
C GLY A 38 11.44 17.79 15.66
N TRP A 39 11.22 16.83 16.56
CA TRP A 39 10.90 15.45 16.20
C TRP A 39 9.54 15.33 15.52
N ASN A 40 8.55 16.14 15.90
CA ASN A 40 7.23 16.16 15.28
C ASN A 40 7.30 16.38 13.77
N ARG A 41 8.06 17.38 13.31
CA ARG A 41 8.15 17.70 11.88
C ARG A 41 8.73 16.53 11.09
N HIS A 42 9.82 15.94 11.58
CA HIS A 42 10.53 14.90 10.86
C HIS A 42 9.80 13.55 10.91
N ALA A 43 9.29 13.15 12.08
CA ALA A 43 8.46 11.95 12.21
C ALA A 43 7.19 12.02 11.36
N ARG A 44 6.55 13.20 11.26
CA ARG A 44 5.40 13.39 10.36
C ARG A 44 5.74 13.21 8.90
N GLN A 45 6.94 13.61 8.45
CA GLN A 45 7.36 13.37 7.07
C GLN A 45 7.42 11.88 6.77
N HIS A 46 8.00 11.09 7.68
CA HIS A 46 8.03 9.62 7.56
C HIS A 46 6.65 8.98 7.63
N LEU A 47 5.77 9.47 8.51
CA LEU A 47 4.38 9.00 8.59
C LEU A 47 3.58 9.30 7.31
N MET A 48 3.92 10.36 6.57
CA MET A 48 3.26 10.70 5.30
C MET A 48 3.78 9.88 4.11
N VAL A 49 4.88 9.13 4.24
CA VAL A 49 5.41 8.30 3.14
C VAL A 49 4.44 7.19 2.74
N ALA A 50 3.72 6.63 3.71
CA ALA A 50 2.78 5.55 3.49
C ALA A 50 1.41 5.90 4.08
N ILE A 51 0.38 5.98 3.23
CA ILE A 51 -0.99 6.25 3.65
C ILE A 51 -1.86 5.00 3.50
N ARG A 52 -2.82 4.87 4.41
CA ARG A 52 -3.78 3.78 4.43
C ARG A 52 -5.18 4.35 4.32
N VAL A 53 -5.99 3.67 3.52
CA VAL A 53 -7.40 3.97 3.31
C VAL A 53 -8.20 2.72 3.67
N GLN A 54 -9.13 2.85 4.61
CA GLN A 54 -10.00 1.75 5.04
C GLN A 54 -11.48 2.04 4.78
N SER A 55 -11.84 3.32 4.68
CA SER A 55 -13.21 3.76 4.52
C SER A 55 -13.34 4.86 3.45
N ARG A 56 -14.59 5.18 3.10
CA ARG A 56 -14.87 6.30 2.19
C ARG A 56 -14.61 7.63 2.89
N GLU A 57 -14.86 7.66 4.19
CA GLU A 57 -14.57 8.78 5.08
C GLU A 57 -13.07 9.07 5.08
N ASP A 58 -12.21 8.05 5.18
CA ASP A 58 -10.76 8.21 5.08
C ASP A 58 -10.36 8.83 3.74
N LEU A 59 -10.95 8.37 2.63
CA LEU A 59 -10.67 8.93 1.31
C LEU A 59 -11.02 10.43 1.24
N CYS A 60 -12.19 10.82 1.77
CA CYS A 60 -12.61 12.21 1.80
C CYS A 60 -11.67 13.04 2.68
N SER A 61 -11.39 12.59 3.90
CA SER A 61 -10.51 13.31 4.84
C SER A 61 -9.08 13.44 4.30
N ILE A 62 -8.53 12.39 3.68
CA ILE A 62 -7.21 12.43 3.04
C ILE A 62 -7.22 13.40 1.85
N HIS A 63 -8.28 13.36 1.04
CA HIS A 63 -8.42 14.26 -0.09
C HIS A 63 -8.45 15.73 0.33
N GLU A 64 -9.24 16.07 1.34
CA GLU A 64 -9.32 17.40 1.94
C GLU A 64 -7.98 17.81 2.55
N TYR A 65 -7.34 16.90 3.28
CA TYR A 65 -6.02 17.16 3.88
C TYR A 65 -4.97 17.54 2.83
N PHE A 66 -4.92 16.81 1.72
CA PHE A 66 -4.01 17.13 0.61
C PHE A 66 -4.44 18.35 -0.20
N ALA A 67 -5.73 18.71 -0.21
CA ALA A 67 -6.18 19.97 -0.78
C ALA A 67 -5.59 21.16 -0.01
N SER A 68 -5.59 21.08 1.33
CA SER A 68 -5.01 22.12 2.19
C SER A 68 -3.49 22.04 2.29
N ASN A 69 -2.89 20.86 2.08
CA ASN A 69 -1.45 20.64 2.23
C ASN A 69 -0.82 19.92 1.02
N PRO A 70 -0.70 20.58 -0.15
CA PRO A 70 -0.19 19.93 -1.36
C PRO A 70 1.22 19.36 -1.23
N ARG A 71 2.08 19.98 -0.39
CA ARG A 71 3.44 19.51 -0.12
C ARG A 71 3.49 18.16 0.61
N MET A 72 2.44 17.78 1.33
CA MET A 72 2.39 16.48 2.00
C MET A 72 2.04 15.38 1.00
N ALA A 73 1.23 15.69 -0.01
CA ALA A 73 0.85 14.73 -1.05
C ALA A 73 2.06 14.25 -1.88
N SER A 74 3.07 15.11 -2.09
CA SER A 74 4.29 14.73 -2.78
C SER A 74 5.23 13.83 -1.95
N LEU A 75 5.03 13.74 -0.64
CA LEU A 75 5.81 12.82 0.21
C LEU A 75 5.29 11.38 0.13
N VAL A 76 4.04 11.19 -0.27
CA VAL A 76 3.41 9.87 -0.35
C VAL A 76 4.05 9.05 -1.45
N ARG A 77 4.64 7.92 -1.06
CA ARG A 77 5.24 6.93 -1.96
C ARG A 77 4.47 5.61 -1.96
N SER A 78 3.71 5.34 -0.91
CA SER A 78 2.95 4.10 -0.75
C SER A 78 1.49 4.39 -0.40
N LEU A 79 0.55 3.78 -1.14
CA LEU A 79 -0.88 3.83 -0.87
C LEU A 79 -1.38 2.41 -0.62
N CYS A 80 -2.01 2.20 0.53
CA CYS A 80 -2.67 0.93 0.86
C CYS A 80 -4.19 1.11 0.92
N MET A 81 -4.90 0.35 0.10
CA MET A 81 -6.35 0.17 0.19
C MET A 81 -6.61 -1.12 0.98
N ALA A 82 -7.22 -0.98 2.15
CA ALA A 82 -7.49 -2.11 3.02
C ALA A 82 -8.98 -2.23 3.34
N SER A 83 -9.45 -3.45 3.52
CA SER A 83 -10.78 -3.68 4.09
C SER A 83 -10.75 -3.44 5.60
N PRO A 84 -11.74 -2.75 6.20
CA PRO A 84 -11.87 -2.63 7.63
C PRO A 84 -12.20 -3.98 8.27
N LEU A 85 -11.74 -4.18 9.51
CA LEU A 85 -12.02 -5.39 10.28
C LEU A 85 -13.52 -5.45 10.61
N GLY A 86 -14.22 -6.50 10.16
CA GLY A 86 -15.58 -6.81 10.60
C GLY A 86 -16.73 -6.18 9.79
N GLY A 87 -16.53 -5.70 8.56
CA GLY A 87 -17.61 -5.13 7.74
C GLY A 87 -17.66 -5.63 6.30
N GLU A 88 -18.73 -6.37 5.94
CA GLU A 88 -18.99 -6.82 4.56
C GLU A 88 -19.18 -5.65 3.57
N LYS A 89 -19.55 -4.46 4.07
CA LYS A 89 -20.00 -3.30 3.27
C LYS A 89 -18.88 -2.45 2.65
N HIS A 90 -17.61 -2.70 2.97
CA HIS A 90 -16.49 -1.86 2.51
C HIS A 90 -15.60 -2.50 1.45
N ARG A 91 -15.93 -3.73 0.98
CA ARG A 91 -15.20 -4.44 -0.08
C ARG A 91 -15.12 -3.67 -1.40
N CYS A 92 -16.11 -2.81 -1.68
CA CYS A 92 -16.16 -1.97 -2.88
C CYS A 92 -14.93 -1.05 -3.05
N LEU A 93 -14.23 -0.71 -1.96
CA LEU A 93 -13.03 0.13 -2.03
C LEU A 93 -11.81 -0.60 -2.60
N LEU A 94 -11.78 -1.93 -2.53
CA LEU A 94 -10.70 -2.73 -3.13
C LEU A 94 -10.90 -2.88 -4.65
N GLU A 95 -12.14 -2.80 -5.12
CA GLU A 95 -12.53 -2.98 -6.52
C GLU A 95 -12.46 -1.68 -7.34
N VAL A 96 -12.34 -0.54 -6.67
CA VAL A 96 -12.36 0.79 -7.29
C VAL A 96 -11.04 1.52 -7.02
N LEU A 97 -10.45 2.08 -8.08
CA LEU A 97 -9.31 2.98 -7.92
C LEU A 97 -9.82 4.39 -7.56
N PRO A 98 -9.39 4.99 -6.42
CA PRO A 98 -9.73 6.38 -6.09
C PRO A 98 -8.94 7.36 -6.96
N VAL A 99 -9.37 7.53 -8.22
CA VAL A 99 -8.67 8.34 -9.24
C VAL A 99 -8.32 9.75 -8.76
N TYR A 100 -9.25 10.39 -8.05
CA TYR A 100 -9.04 11.75 -7.52
C TYR A 100 -7.91 11.84 -6.49
N LEU A 101 -7.68 10.77 -5.73
CA LEU A 101 -6.59 10.68 -4.78
C LEU A 101 -5.28 10.39 -5.52
N VAL A 102 -5.26 9.35 -6.36
CA VAL A 102 -4.05 8.91 -7.09
C VAL A 102 -3.48 10.04 -7.96
N LYS A 103 -4.33 10.85 -8.61
CA LYS A 103 -3.89 12.01 -9.40
C LYS A 103 -3.10 13.06 -8.61
N ARG A 104 -3.27 13.11 -7.28
CA ARG A 104 -2.59 14.06 -6.40
C ARG A 104 -1.30 13.51 -5.79
N LEU A 105 -0.96 12.24 -6.07
CA LEU A 105 0.21 11.56 -5.51
C LEU A 105 1.28 11.39 -6.60
N PRO A 106 2.06 12.45 -6.92
CA PRO A 106 2.98 12.43 -8.06
C PRO A 106 4.13 11.43 -7.91
N ASN A 107 4.49 11.11 -6.66
CA ASN A 107 5.63 10.25 -6.32
C ASN A 107 5.18 8.85 -5.85
N LEU A 108 3.95 8.45 -6.19
CA LEU A 108 3.43 7.15 -5.80
C LEU A 108 4.20 6.03 -6.51
N GLN A 109 4.91 5.22 -5.74
CA GLN A 109 5.75 4.12 -6.22
C GLN A 109 5.17 2.76 -5.90
N ARG A 110 4.46 2.64 -4.77
CA ARG A 110 3.91 1.39 -4.26
C ARG A 110 2.41 1.49 -4.08
N TYR A 111 1.69 0.49 -4.56
CA TYR A 111 0.27 0.31 -4.30
C TYR A 111 0.04 -1.04 -3.63
N SER A 112 -0.74 -1.04 -2.55
CA SER A 112 -1.08 -2.23 -1.79
C SER A 112 -2.59 -2.39 -1.74
N ILE A 113 -3.09 -3.58 -2.02
CA ILE A 113 -4.50 -3.94 -1.89
C ILE A 113 -4.58 -5.18 -1.01
N GLY A 114 -5.37 -5.14 0.04
CA GLY A 114 -5.57 -6.33 0.86
C GLY A 114 -5.78 -6.07 2.32
N ARG A 115 -5.77 -7.15 3.10
CA ARG A 115 -5.80 -7.05 4.56
C ARG A 115 -4.40 -6.88 5.09
N TRP A 116 -4.18 -5.78 5.78
CA TRP A 116 -2.95 -5.61 6.54
C TRP A 116 -3.04 -6.42 7.83
N THR A 117 -2.37 -7.56 7.88
CA THR A 117 -2.37 -8.45 9.05
C THR A 117 -1.11 -8.25 9.90
N TYR A 118 -1.22 -7.55 11.03
CA TYR A 118 -0.21 -7.65 12.09
C TYR A 118 -0.69 -8.46 13.29
N PHE A 119 -2.00 -8.69 13.46
CA PHE A 119 -2.50 -9.19 14.75
C PHE A 119 -3.69 -10.17 14.72
N THR A 120 -4.19 -10.64 13.58
CA THR A 120 -5.30 -11.60 13.64
C THR A 120 -5.28 -12.65 12.52
N ALA A 121 -5.30 -13.92 12.95
CA ALA A 121 -5.51 -15.09 12.11
C ALA A 121 -6.99 -15.17 11.72
N HIS A 122 -7.40 -14.43 10.69
CA HIS A 122 -8.72 -14.61 10.09
C HIS A 122 -8.57 -15.48 8.84
N THR A 123 -9.20 -16.64 8.86
CA THR A 123 -9.31 -17.57 7.74
C THR A 123 -10.34 -17.05 6.74
N GLY A 124 -9.92 -16.27 5.75
CA GLY A 124 -10.77 -15.98 4.60
C GLY A 124 -10.23 -14.86 3.75
N SER A 125 -10.03 -15.09 2.46
CA SER A 125 -9.67 -14.09 1.46
C SER A 125 -10.86 -13.19 1.10
N ASP A 126 -10.64 -11.90 0.81
CA ASP A 126 -11.68 -11.04 0.25
C ASP A 126 -11.80 -11.29 -1.26
N GLN A 127 -13.00 -11.69 -1.73
CA GLN A 127 -13.24 -11.81 -3.15
C GLN A 127 -13.25 -10.42 -3.79
N VAL A 128 -12.48 -10.22 -4.86
CA VAL A 128 -12.36 -8.94 -5.56
C VAL A 128 -12.64 -9.13 -7.04
N SER A 129 -13.50 -8.27 -7.59
CA SER A 129 -13.79 -8.22 -9.03
C SER A 129 -13.63 -6.79 -9.56
N PHE A 130 -12.58 -6.56 -10.36
CA PHE A 130 -12.34 -5.25 -10.97
C PHE A 130 -13.22 -5.03 -12.20
N HIS A 131 -14.05 -3.99 -12.17
CA HIS A 131 -14.81 -3.56 -13.35
C HIS A 131 -13.87 -3.05 -14.46
N ALA A 132 -14.30 -3.13 -15.72
CA ALA A 132 -13.52 -2.67 -16.88
C ALA A 132 -13.08 -1.19 -16.74
N THR A 133 -13.96 -0.34 -16.18
CA THR A 133 -13.67 1.06 -15.86
C THR A 133 -12.55 1.21 -14.84
N ALA A 134 -12.53 0.38 -13.79
CA ALA A 134 -11.48 0.40 -12.78
C ALA A 134 -10.12 0.00 -13.40
N LEU A 135 -10.10 -1.03 -14.24
CA LEU A 135 -8.90 -1.44 -14.98
C LEU A 135 -8.39 -0.34 -15.93
N MET A 136 -9.31 0.36 -16.61
CA MET A 136 -8.95 1.51 -17.44
C MET A 136 -8.32 2.63 -16.60
N HIS A 137 -8.87 2.92 -15.42
CA HIS A 137 -8.32 3.92 -14.51
C HIS A 137 -6.96 3.52 -13.94
N ILE A 138 -6.77 2.24 -13.60
CA ILE A 138 -5.48 1.69 -13.19
C ILE A 138 -4.46 1.93 -14.30
N LYS A 139 -4.81 1.59 -15.54
CA LYS A 139 -3.93 1.80 -16.69
C LYS A 139 -3.55 3.25 -16.96
N THR A 140 -4.50 4.16 -16.80
CA THR A 140 -4.29 5.58 -17.14
C THR A 140 -3.63 6.36 -16.01
N TYR A 141 -3.85 6.00 -14.75
CA TYR A 141 -3.46 6.84 -13.62
C TYR A 141 -2.48 6.19 -12.66
N LEU A 142 -2.48 4.85 -12.55
CA LEU A 142 -1.66 4.14 -11.58
C LEU A 142 -0.32 3.70 -12.20
N HIS A 143 0.69 4.55 -12.06
CA HIS A 143 2.02 4.36 -12.65
C HIS A 143 3.06 3.82 -11.65
N VAL A 144 2.63 2.88 -10.81
CA VAL A 144 3.45 2.33 -9.71
C VAL A 144 4.46 1.29 -10.20
N GLU A 145 5.56 1.18 -9.47
CA GLU A 145 6.62 0.19 -9.71
C GLU A 145 6.44 -1.08 -8.89
N GLU A 146 5.76 -0.96 -7.75
CA GLU A 146 5.53 -2.04 -6.80
C GLU A 146 4.04 -2.25 -6.55
N LEU A 147 3.59 -3.51 -6.67
CA LEU A 147 2.25 -3.94 -6.30
C LEU A 147 2.33 -4.98 -5.19
N HIS A 148 1.61 -4.75 -4.10
CA HIS A 148 1.42 -5.72 -3.03
C HIS A 148 -0.04 -6.15 -2.96
N LEU A 149 -0.28 -7.45 -3.00
CA LEU A 149 -1.61 -8.05 -2.90
C LEU A 149 -1.61 -9.01 -1.71
N GLU A 150 -2.51 -8.81 -0.76
CA GLU A 150 -2.57 -9.59 0.48
C GLU A 150 -4.00 -10.08 0.78
N ALA A 151 -4.16 -11.40 0.98
CA ALA A 151 -5.43 -12.04 1.36
C ALA A 151 -6.60 -11.75 0.39
N LEU A 152 -6.35 -11.82 -0.91
CA LEU A 152 -7.34 -11.56 -1.97
C LEU A 152 -7.71 -12.84 -2.73
N ARG A 153 -8.98 -12.96 -3.10
CA ARG A 153 -9.49 -14.02 -3.97
C ARG A 153 -10.01 -13.47 -5.28
N PHE A 154 -9.40 -13.90 -6.37
CA PHE A 154 -9.85 -13.59 -7.73
C PHE A 154 -10.79 -14.70 -8.22
N ARG A 155 -11.80 -14.35 -9.02
CA ARG A 155 -12.69 -15.37 -9.61
C ARG A 155 -11.97 -16.22 -10.66
N THR A 156 -10.98 -15.63 -11.32
CA THR A 156 -10.15 -16.30 -12.32
C THR A 156 -8.72 -15.78 -12.30
N SER A 157 -7.77 -16.62 -12.70
CA SER A 157 -6.39 -16.19 -12.97
C SER A 157 -6.30 -15.10 -14.05
N ALA A 158 -7.26 -15.05 -14.98
CA ALA A 158 -7.35 -14.02 -16.01
C ALA A 158 -7.66 -12.63 -15.43
N GLU A 159 -8.43 -12.52 -14.33
CA GLU A 159 -8.69 -11.24 -13.66
C GLU A 159 -7.42 -10.67 -13.05
N LEU A 160 -6.64 -11.50 -12.34
CA LEU A 160 -5.32 -11.10 -11.84
C LEU A 160 -4.41 -10.65 -12.99
N ALA A 161 -4.38 -11.42 -14.09
CA ALA A 161 -3.58 -11.05 -15.25
C ALA A 161 -3.98 -9.69 -15.85
N ARG A 162 -5.29 -9.38 -15.92
CA ARG A 162 -5.77 -8.08 -16.40
C ARG A 162 -5.30 -6.93 -15.51
N VAL A 163 -5.29 -7.10 -14.18
CA VAL A 163 -4.77 -6.10 -13.23
C VAL A 163 -3.28 -5.86 -13.47
N LEU A 164 -2.49 -6.93 -13.58
CA LEU A 164 -1.04 -6.82 -13.79
C LEU A 164 -0.70 -6.19 -15.15
N ILE A 165 -1.45 -6.53 -16.20
CA ILE A 165 -1.29 -5.94 -17.54
C ILE A 165 -1.70 -4.46 -17.54
N ALA A 166 -2.70 -4.09 -16.74
CA ALA A 166 -3.10 -2.70 -16.59
C ALA A 166 -2.02 -1.84 -15.95
N LEU A 167 -1.00 -2.39 -15.28
CA LEU A 167 0.08 -1.62 -14.67
C LEU A 167 1.30 -1.55 -15.60
N PRO A 168 1.53 -0.41 -16.30
CA PRO A 168 2.56 -0.33 -17.32
C PRO A 168 3.98 -0.36 -16.75
N ARG A 169 4.19 0.23 -15.57
CA ARG A 169 5.51 0.40 -14.93
C ARG A 169 5.83 -0.63 -13.84
N LEU A 170 4.96 -1.63 -13.66
CA LEU A 170 5.14 -2.62 -12.62
C LEU A 170 6.44 -3.40 -12.83
N ARG A 171 7.30 -3.40 -11.82
CA ARG A 171 8.58 -4.13 -11.78
C ARG A 171 8.60 -5.17 -10.68
N ARG A 172 7.93 -4.89 -9.56
CA ARG A 172 7.96 -5.73 -8.36
C ARG A 172 6.54 -6.13 -7.98
N LEU A 173 6.32 -7.42 -7.86
CA LEU A 173 5.05 -7.99 -7.43
C LEU A 173 5.27 -8.80 -6.15
N GLN A 174 4.54 -8.42 -5.10
CA GLN A 174 4.47 -9.17 -3.86
C GLN A 174 3.05 -9.70 -3.69
N CYS A 175 2.92 -11.00 -3.52
CA CYS A 175 1.65 -11.67 -3.32
C CYS A 175 1.70 -12.48 -2.04
N ARG A 176 0.72 -12.29 -1.16
CA ARG A 176 0.54 -13.06 0.07
C ARG A 176 -0.90 -13.56 0.14
N ASP A 177 -1.09 -14.84 0.41
CA ASP A 177 -2.41 -15.46 0.62
C ASP A 177 -3.40 -15.17 -0.51
N LEU A 178 -2.98 -15.39 -1.76
CA LEU A 178 -3.83 -15.21 -2.94
C LEU A 178 -4.52 -16.51 -3.33
N GLU A 179 -5.84 -16.42 -3.54
CA GLU A 179 -6.67 -17.50 -4.11
C GLU A 179 -7.15 -17.10 -5.52
N ALA A 180 -7.19 -18.04 -6.45
CA ALA A 180 -7.81 -17.84 -7.76
C ALA A 180 -8.59 -19.10 -8.16
N ASP A 181 -9.91 -18.97 -8.33
CA ASP A 181 -10.74 -20.07 -8.80
C ASP A 181 -10.47 -20.32 -10.31
N ASN A 182 -10.35 -21.57 -10.74
CA ASN A 182 -10.17 -21.99 -12.14
C ASN A 182 -8.91 -21.47 -12.86
N LEU A 183 -7.88 -22.32 -12.87
CA LEU A 183 -6.59 -22.11 -13.52
C LEU A 183 -6.62 -22.54 -15.01
N THR A 184 -7.46 -21.94 -15.86
CA THR A 184 -7.59 -22.41 -17.26
C THR A 184 -7.38 -21.33 -18.33
N ALA A 185 -6.48 -21.72 -19.26
CA ALA A 185 -6.37 -21.41 -20.69
C ALA A 185 -5.58 -20.20 -21.19
N ASP A 186 -5.49 -19.07 -20.50
CA ASP A 186 -4.85 -17.86 -21.08
C ASP A 186 -3.58 -17.39 -20.35
N THR A 187 -2.75 -18.35 -19.97
CA THR A 187 -1.50 -18.12 -19.22
C THR A 187 -0.38 -17.51 -20.05
N SER A 188 -0.51 -17.42 -21.38
CA SER A 188 0.55 -16.93 -22.27
C SER A 188 0.82 -15.42 -22.10
N ARG A 189 -0.22 -14.59 -22.06
CA ARG A 189 -0.10 -13.14 -21.79
C ARG A 189 0.36 -12.85 -20.37
N PHE A 190 -0.12 -13.64 -19.41
CA PHE A 190 0.30 -13.59 -18.02
C PHE A 190 1.80 -13.89 -17.88
N ARG A 191 2.26 -14.97 -18.50
CA ARG A 191 3.68 -15.38 -18.52
C ARG A 191 4.58 -14.28 -19.10
N ASN A 192 4.20 -13.70 -20.23
CA ASN A 192 5.00 -12.64 -20.85
C ASN A 192 5.15 -11.41 -19.96
N LYS A 193 4.08 -10.99 -19.25
CA LYS A 193 4.16 -9.85 -18.31
C LYS A 193 4.94 -10.21 -17.05
N CYS A 194 4.78 -11.42 -16.51
CA CYS A 194 5.55 -11.91 -15.37
C CYS A 194 7.06 -11.97 -15.68
N ASN A 195 7.44 -12.34 -16.90
CA ASN A 195 8.84 -12.34 -17.34
C ASN A 195 9.46 -10.93 -17.42
N MET A 196 8.63 -9.87 -17.51
CA MET A 196 9.10 -8.48 -17.49
C MET A 196 9.22 -7.91 -16.06
N LEU A 197 8.80 -8.66 -15.03
CA LEU A 197 8.97 -8.26 -13.64
C LEU A 197 10.42 -8.51 -13.21
N SER A 198 11.04 -7.49 -12.64
CA SER A 198 12.40 -7.57 -12.11
C SER A 198 12.43 -8.42 -10.83
N GLU A 199 11.39 -8.35 -10.01
CA GLU A 199 11.27 -9.16 -8.80
C GLU A 199 9.83 -9.66 -8.63
N LEU A 200 9.69 -10.96 -8.42
CA LEU A 200 8.42 -11.59 -8.12
C LEU A 200 8.58 -12.42 -6.85
N THR A 201 7.85 -12.03 -5.80
CA THR A 201 7.80 -12.74 -4.53
C THR A 201 6.38 -13.20 -4.29
N VAL A 202 6.16 -14.50 -4.38
CA VAL A 202 4.86 -15.11 -4.12
C VAL A 202 4.97 -15.98 -2.88
N VAL A 203 4.31 -15.56 -1.80
CA VAL A 203 4.17 -16.30 -0.56
C VAL A 203 2.73 -16.77 -0.48
N CYS A 204 2.41 -17.84 -1.21
CA CYS A 204 1.10 -18.49 -1.14
C CYS A 204 1.14 -19.60 -0.09
N THR A 205 0.38 -19.45 1.00
CA THR A 205 0.00 -20.64 1.78
C THR A 205 -1.21 -21.28 1.12
N LEU A 206 -0.98 -22.46 0.56
CA LEU A 206 -1.93 -23.41 -0.05
C LEU A 206 -2.34 -23.11 -1.52
N GLN A 207 -1.80 -23.97 -2.39
CA GLN A 207 -2.08 -24.20 -3.82
C GLN A 207 -1.58 -23.15 -4.85
N ALA A 208 -0.36 -23.41 -5.30
CA ALA A 208 0.11 -23.36 -6.68
C ALA A 208 -0.08 -22.05 -7.47
N ILE A 209 0.80 -21.08 -7.22
CA ILE A 209 1.26 -20.16 -8.27
C ILE A 209 2.66 -20.62 -8.69
N VAL A 210 2.74 -21.49 -9.69
CA VAL A 210 4.01 -21.80 -10.36
C VAL A 210 4.37 -20.61 -11.24
N VAL A 211 5.21 -19.70 -10.74
CA VAL A 211 5.93 -18.77 -11.62
C VAL A 211 7.21 -19.46 -12.05
N ALA A 212 7.16 -20.07 -13.23
CA ALA A 212 8.33 -20.66 -13.86
C ALA A 212 9.32 -19.53 -14.23
N ARG A 213 10.56 -19.66 -13.76
CA ARG A 213 11.72 -18.91 -14.26
C ARG A 213 12.04 -19.33 -15.69
#